data_AF-A0A1V4TEY8-F1
#
_entry.id   AF-A0A1V4TEY8-F1
#
_cell.length_a   1.000
_cell.length_b   1.000
_cell.length_c   1.000
_cell.angle_alpha   90.00
_cell.angle_beta   90.00
_cell.angle_gamma   90.00
#
_symmetry.space_group_name_H-M   'P 1'
#
loop_
_entity.id
_entity.type
_entity.pdbx_description
1 polymer ?
#
loop_
_entity_poly.entity_id
_entity_poly.type
_entity_poly.pdbx_seq_one_letter_code
_entity_poly.pdbx_strand_id
1 'polypeptide(L)'
;MEEAWGCKCLSQYGLTEMGLATTIECHVQTGLHINEADFMVEVIDPDTGRKLPPGEEGELVWTSLSFQGSPLLRYRSYDISKFIPPPCECGHVTVGKIGKPKGRRNAATKIGLGEHIFPTLFDEAIMKVHGVLNYQLVLTKPSFRDHLRFTVEYNGDMEKGKEEVLKAITELEEIRSGLDNDLLDPIEVEMKEVSKEFTPKMRPIIDQRKRFDS
;
A
#
# COMPACT_ATOMS: atom_id res chain seq x y z
N MET A 1 9.63 -12.89 7.54
CA MET A 1 10.13 -13.65 6.37
C MET A 1 11.64 -13.83 6.49
N GLU A 2 12.43 -12.76 6.53
CA GLU A 2 13.89 -12.86 6.71
C GLU A 2 14.31 -13.70 7.92
N GLU A 3 13.66 -13.51 9.07
CA GLU A 3 13.93 -14.29 10.29
C GLU A 3 13.65 -15.79 10.11
N ALA A 4 12.57 -16.14 9.41
CA ALA A 4 12.21 -17.53 9.16
C ALA A 4 13.20 -18.24 8.21
N TRP A 5 13.81 -17.49 7.29
CA TRP A 5 14.73 -18.02 6.28
C TRP A 5 16.21 -17.77 6.57
N GLY A 6 16.53 -16.96 7.59
CA GLY A 6 17.89 -16.58 7.95
C GLY A 6 18.63 -15.80 6.85
N CYS A 7 17.92 -15.13 5.94
CA CYS A 7 18.51 -14.43 4.79
C CYS A 7 17.75 -13.13 4.46
N LYS A 8 18.40 -12.24 3.71
CA LYS A 8 17.73 -11.01 3.23
C LYS A 8 16.68 -11.35 2.18
N CYS A 9 15.50 -10.77 2.32
CA CYS A 9 14.43 -10.84 1.34
C CYS A 9 14.35 -9.50 0.63
N LEU A 10 14.73 -9.48 -0.65
CA LEU A 10 14.70 -8.29 -1.48
C LEU A 10 13.41 -8.22 -2.27
N SER A 11 12.79 -7.04 -2.26
CA SER A 11 11.57 -6.77 -3.01
C SER A 11 11.90 -6.47 -4.48
N GLN A 12 11.05 -6.91 -5.38
CA GLN A 12 11.10 -6.60 -6.81
C GLN A 12 9.72 -6.12 -7.22
N TYR A 13 9.66 -5.03 -7.98
CA TYR A 13 8.40 -4.51 -8.53
C TYR A 13 8.50 -4.38 -10.04
N GLY A 14 7.38 -4.63 -10.70
CA GLY A 14 7.17 -4.26 -12.09
C GLY A 14 5.77 -4.60 -12.57
N LEU A 15 5.59 -4.41 -13.88
CA LEU A 15 4.30 -4.42 -14.56
C LEU A 15 4.36 -5.46 -15.68
N THR A 16 3.27 -6.18 -15.92
CA THR A 16 3.21 -7.16 -17.02
C THR A 16 3.48 -6.48 -18.36
N GLU A 17 2.93 -5.28 -18.52
CA GLU A 17 3.10 -4.39 -19.67
C GLU A 17 4.58 -3.99 -19.91
N MET A 18 5.42 -4.11 -18.89
CA MET A 18 6.83 -3.70 -18.89
C MET A 18 7.80 -4.89 -18.69
N GLY A 19 7.35 -6.12 -18.93
CA GLY A 19 8.21 -7.30 -18.80
C GLY A 19 8.53 -7.69 -17.35
N LEU A 20 7.67 -7.34 -16.40
CA LEU A 20 7.65 -7.73 -14.97
C LEU A 20 8.77 -7.19 -14.09
N ALA A 21 9.98 -6.96 -14.62
CA ALA A 21 11.17 -6.60 -13.84
C ALA A 21 11.62 -5.16 -14.11
N THR A 22 10.91 -4.18 -13.56
CA THR A 22 11.24 -2.76 -13.77
C THR A 22 12.13 -2.18 -12.67
N THR A 23 12.02 -2.70 -11.44
CA THR A 23 12.78 -2.22 -10.28
C THR A 23 13.15 -3.33 -9.31
N ILE A 24 14.23 -3.14 -8.55
CA ILE A 24 14.69 -4.09 -7.54
C ILE A 24 15.27 -3.40 -6.30
N GLU A 25 14.95 -3.91 -5.13
CA GLU A 25 15.52 -3.47 -3.85
C GLU A 25 16.98 -3.92 -3.72
N CYS A 26 17.84 -3.05 -3.19
CA CYS A 26 19.22 -3.41 -2.86
C CYS A 26 19.35 -3.82 -1.39
N HIS A 27 20.56 -4.23 -0.97
CA HIS A 27 20.83 -4.65 0.40
C HIS A 27 20.58 -3.58 1.47
N VAL A 28 20.40 -2.30 1.10
CA VAL A 28 20.06 -1.20 2.02
C VAL A 28 18.56 -1.15 2.33
N GLN A 29 17.70 -1.73 1.47
CA GLN A 29 16.24 -1.85 1.69
C GLN A 29 15.50 -0.53 1.97
N THR A 30 15.95 0.57 1.34
CA THR A 30 15.35 1.91 1.44
C THR A 30 14.65 2.35 0.14
N GLY A 31 14.10 1.39 -0.61
CA GLY A 31 13.45 1.62 -1.91
C GLY A 31 14.01 0.71 -3.02
N LEU A 32 13.42 0.80 -4.20
CA LEU A 32 13.73 -0.07 -5.34
C LEU A 32 14.44 0.71 -6.45
N HIS A 33 15.65 0.29 -6.79
CA HIS A 33 16.42 0.87 -7.90
C HIS A 33 15.69 0.65 -9.22
N ILE A 34 15.67 1.69 -10.04
CA ILE A 34 15.05 1.68 -11.36
C ILE A 34 16.04 1.06 -12.35
N ASN A 35 15.57 0.14 -13.20
CA ASN A 35 16.34 -0.31 -14.35
C ASN A 35 16.35 0.78 -15.43
N GLU A 36 17.28 1.72 -15.30
CA GLU A 36 17.41 2.91 -16.15
C GLU A 36 17.80 2.63 -17.60
N ALA A 37 18.33 1.43 -17.89
CA ALA A 37 18.63 1.03 -19.25
C ALA A 37 17.35 0.84 -20.09
N ASP A 38 16.29 0.35 -19.45
CA ASP A 38 15.04 -0.01 -20.13
C ASP A 38 13.89 0.95 -19.81
N PHE A 39 13.94 1.68 -18.69
CA PHE A 39 12.81 2.46 -18.20
C PHE A 39 13.17 3.87 -17.73
N MET A 40 12.29 4.81 -18.07
CA MET A 40 12.20 6.12 -17.44
C MET A 40 10.95 6.16 -16.56
N VAL A 41 11.09 6.71 -15.35
CA VAL A 41 10.00 6.83 -14.37
C VAL A 41 9.75 8.28 -14.02
N GLU A 42 8.47 8.66 -14.02
CA GLU A 42 7.98 9.93 -13.48
C GLU A 42 7.04 9.64 -12.31
N VAL A 43 6.98 10.56 -11.35
CA VAL A 43 5.92 10.60 -10.34
C VAL A 43 5.09 11.83 -10.63
N ILE A 44 3.79 11.64 -10.83
CA ILE A 44 2.86 12.72 -11.17
C ILE A 44 1.79 12.88 -10.11
N ASP A 45 1.28 14.10 -9.99
CA ASP A 45 -0.02 14.35 -9.42
C ASP A 45 -1.05 13.63 -10.30
N PRO A 46 -1.86 12.73 -9.74
CA PRO A 46 -2.74 11.89 -10.52
C PRO A 46 -3.95 12.64 -11.10
N ASP A 47 -4.30 13.81 -10.55
CA ASP A 47 -5.42 14.63 -10.99
C ASP A 47 -4.99 15.70 -11.99
N THR A 48 -3.85 16.34 -11.75
CA THR A 48 -3.33 17.39 -12.65
C THR A 48 -2.41 16.85 -13.75
N GLY A 49 -1.85 15.65 -13.58
CA GLY A 49 -0.90 15.05 -14.51
C GLY A 49 0.50 15.69 -14.50
N ARG A 50 0.74 16.63 -13.57
CA ARG A 50 2.00 17.36 -13.45
C ARG A 50 3.01 16.53 -12.67
N LYS A 51 4.28 16.60 -13.07
CA LYS A 51 5.38 15.93 -12.36
C LYS A 51 5.55 16.53 -10.95
N LEU A 52 5.66 15.66 -9.96
CA LEU A 52 5.91 16.03 -8.57
C LEU A 52 7.42 16.13 -8.27
N PRO A 53 7.81 16.97 -7.30
CA PRO A 53 9.16 16.97 -6.74
C PRO A 53 9.60 15.60 -6.18
N PRO A 54 10.91 15.31 -6.13
CA PRO A 54 11.42 14.13 -5.44
C PRO A 54 10.94 14.07 -3.99
N GLY A 55 10.60 12.87 -3.52
CA GLY A 55 10.09 12.61 -2.17
C GLY A 55 8.57 12.74 -2.01
N GLU A 56 7.89 13.46 -2.90
CA GLU A 56 6.42 13.56 -2.86
C GLU A 56 5.75 12.31 -3.43
N GLU A 57 4.60 11.94 -2.84
CA GLU A 57 3.83 10.78 -3.23
C GLU A 57 2.87 11.11 -4.38
N GLY A 58 2.85 10.25 -5.39
CA GLY A 58 1.99 10.39 -6.55
C GLY A 58 1.95 9.13 -7.38
N GLU A 59 1.37 9.22 -8.56
CA GLU A 59 1.23 8.10 -9.48
C GLU A 59 2.51 7.86 -10.28
N LEU A 60 2.93 6.59 -10.33
CA LEU A 60 4.05 6.14 -11.14
C LEU A 60 3.66 6.10 -12.62
N VAL A 61 4.41 6.84 -13.43
CA VAL A 61 4.30 6.87 -14.88
C VAL A 61 5.58 6.32 -15.49
N TRP A 62 5.41 5.37 -16.41
CA TRP A 62 6.50 4.57 -16.97
C TRP A 62 6.66 4.84 -18.46
N THR A 63 7.89 4.94 -18.91
CA THR A 63 8.24 4.96 -20.33
C THR A 63 9.27 3.89 -20.61
N SER A 64 8.96 2.95 -21.51
CA SER A 64 9.92 1.94 -21.98
C SER A 64 10.83 2.53 -23.04
N LEU A 65 12.14 2.43 -22.86
CA LEU A 65 13.15 3.04 -23.72
C LEU A 65 13.70 2.06 -24.78
N SER A 66 13.74 0.76 -24.46
CA SER A 66 14.37 -0.27 -25.30
C SER A 66 13.39 -1.19 -26.02
N PHE A 67 12.10 -1.17 -25.65
CA PHE A 67 11.10 -2.11 -26.16
C PHE A 67 10.70 -1.76 -27.60
N GLN A 68 10.87 -2.71 -28.53
CA GLN A 68 10.55 -2.50 -29.95
C GLN A 68 9.15 -3.02 -30.34
N GLY A 69 8.68 -4.11 -29.73
CA GLY A 69 7.40 -4.73 -30.09
C GLY A 69 6.18 -4.02 -29.51
N SER A 70 6.31 -3.51 -28.28
CA SER A 70 5.25 -2.77 -27.59
C SER A 70 5.86 -1.65 -26.73
N PRO A 71 6.38 -0.58 -27.36
CA PRO A 71 6.84 0.58 -26.61
C PRO A 71 5.66 1.29 -25.96
N LEU A 72 5.81 1.59 -24.67
CA LEU A 72 4.84 2.33 -23.88
C LEU A 72 5.44 3.67 -23.48
N LEU A 73 4.78 4.75 -23.88
CA LEU A 73 5.18 6.13 -23.59
C LEU A 73 4.24 6.72 -22.54
N ARG A 74 4.81 7.21 -21.44
CA ARG A 74 4.07 7.79 -20.30
C ARG A 74 2.86 6.94 -19.87
N TYR A 75 3.07 5.63 -19.77
CA TYR A 75 2.07 4.69 -19.31
C TYR A 75 1.76 4.90 -17.82
N ARG A 76 0.49 5.18 -17.54
CA ARG A 76 -0.08 5.40 -16.22
C ARG A 76 -0.36 4.06 -15.54
N SER A 77 0.49 3.65 -14.61
CA SER A 77 0.34 2.38 -13.89
C SER A 77 -0.81 2.40 -12.89
N TYR A 78 -1.22 3.60 -12.47
CA TYR A 78 -2.05 3.86 -11.31
C TYR A 78 -1.43 3.43 -9.97
N ASP A 79 -0.17 2.96 -9.93
CA ASP A 79 0.50 2.65 -8.67
C ASP A 79 0.97 3.94 -7.98
N ILE A 80 0.73 4.05 -6.68
CA ILE A 80 1.13 5.19 -5.86
C ILE A 80 2.48 4.91 -5.20
N SER A 81 3.44 5.79 -5.41
CA SER A 81 4.76 5.75 -4.78
C SER A 81 5.40 7.14 -4.86
N LYS A 82 6.68 7.23 -4.52
CA LYS A 82 7.50 8.45 -4.61
C LYS A 82 8.83 8.16 -5.27
N PHE A 83 9.43 9.20 -5.84
CA PHE A 83 10.77 9.14 -6.39
C PHE A 83 11.78 9.47 -5.29
N ILE A 84 12.80 8.63 -5.14
CA ILE A 84 13.89 8.81 -4.18
C ILE A 84 15.15 9.12 -5.00
N PRO A 85 15.69 10.36 -4.92
CA PRO A 85 16.83 10.76 -5.73
C PRO A 85 18.11 10.03 -5.27
N PRO A 86 19.12 9.91 -6.15
CA PRO A 86 20.45 9.44 -5.75
C PRO A 86 21.15 10.44 -4.82
N PRO A 87 22.22 10.03 -4.10
CA PRO A 87 22.87 8.71 -4.14
C PRO A 87 22.16 7.68 -3.25
N CYS A 88 22.43 6.39 -3.51
CA CYS A 88 22.06 5.31 -2.61
C CYS A 88 23.29 4.86 -1.80
N GLU A 89 23.10 4.57 -0.51
CA GLU A 89 24.16 4.09 0.38
C GLU A 89 24.73 2.72 -0.02
N CYS A 90 24.09 2.01 -0.96
CA CYS A 90 24.58 0.74 -1.48
C CYS A 90 25.86 0.89 -2.33
N GLY A 91 26.24 2.12 -2.70
CA GLY A 91 27.41 2.45 -3.50
C GLY A 91 27.20 2.31 -5.01
N HIS A 92 26.06 1.78 -5.46
CA HIS A 92 25.73 1.72 -6.89
C HIS A 92 25.21 3.08 -7.38
N VAL A 93 25.77 3.56 -8.50
CA VAL A 93 25.35 4.81 -9.12
C VAL A 93 24.18 4.50 -10.05
N THR A 94 22.98 4.95 -9.69
CA THR A 94 21.77 4.87 -10.53
C THR A 94 21.09 6.23 -10.60
N VAL A 95 20.13 6.37 -11.51
CA VAL A 95 19.27 7.55 -11.67
C VAL A 95 18.35 7.80 -10.47
N GLY A 96 18.29 6.86 -9.51
CA GLY A 96 17.44 6.93 -8.33
C GLY A 96 16.71 5.63 -8.04
N LYS A 97 15.73 5.71 -7.12
CA LYS A 97 14.85 4.62 -6.71
C LYS A 97 13.40 5.10 -6.72
N ILE A 98 12.47 4.15 -6.71
CA ILE A 98 11.11 4.40 -6.25
C ILE A 98 10.95 3.94 -4.80
N GLY A 99 10.01 4.53 -4.07
CA GLY A 99 9.50 3.95 -2.83
C GLY A 99 8.77 2.62 -3.09
N LYS A 100 8.52 1.85 -2.03
CA LYS A 100 7.63 0.68 -2.14
C LYS A 100 6.24 1.16 -2.57
N PRO A 101 5.66 0.60 -3.65
CA PRO A 101 4.32 0.98 -4.07
C PRO A 101 3.32 0.77 -2.95
N LYS A 102 2.60 1.84 -2.59
CA LYS A 102 1.58 1.83 -1.54
C LYS A 102 0.27 1.21 -1.97
N GLY A 103 0.07 0.95 -3.26
CA GLY A 103 -1.16 0.39 -3.81
C GLY A 103 -1.55 1.09 -5.10
N ARG A 104 -2.70 0.71 -5.65
CA ARG A 104 -3.22 1.28 -6.91
C ARG A 104 -4.31 2.30 -6.66
N ARG A 105 -4.23 3.48 -7.29
CA ARG A 105 -5.20 4.57 -7.22
C ARG A 105 -6.64 4.09 -7.45
N ASN A 106 -6.86 3.25 -8.45
CA ASN A 106 -8.18 2.72 -8.77
C ASN A 106 -8.70 1.67 -7.76
N ALA A 107 -7.81 1.15 -6.92
CA ALA A 107 -8.13 0.27 -5.79
C ALA A 107 -8.16 1.02 -4.45
N ALA A 108 -7.83 2.32 -4.43
CA ALA A 108 -7.87 3.15 -3.24
C ALA A 108 -9.32 3.31 -2.77
N THR A 109 -9.54 3.16 -1.46
CA THR A 109 -10.80 3.54 -0.84
C THR A 109 -10.59 4.88 -0.15
N LYS A 110 -11.47 5.85 -0.39
CA LYS A 110 -11.38 7.17 0.27
C LYS A 110 -12.06 7.12 1.63
N ILE A 111 -11.45 7.69 2.66
CA ILE A 111 -12.08 7.88 3.98
C ILE A 111 -12.05 9.34 4.42
N GLY A 112 -12.99 9.71 5.29
CA GLY A 112 -13.12 11.07 5.81
C GLY A 112 -13.32 12.09 4.69
N LEU A 113 -12.42 13.09 4.63
CA LEU A 113 -12.45 14.18 3.65
C LEU A 113 -11.63 13.91 2.37
N GLY A 114 -11.05 12.72 2.20
CA GLY A 114 -10.33 12.37 0.97
C GLY A 114 -9.02 11.61 1.16
N GLU A 115 -8.72 11.15 2.38
CA GLU A 115 -7.56 10.31 2.64
C GLU A 115 -7.69 8.99 1.88
N HIS A 116 -6.61 8.55 1.23
CA HIS A 116 -6.60 7.35 0.41
C HIS A 116 -6.03 6.18 1.21
N ILE A 117 -6.86 5.19 1.53
CA ILE A 117 -6.42 3.95 2.16
C ILE A 117 -6.28 2.81 1.13
N PHE A 118 -5.27 1.98 1.35
CA PHE A 118 -4.94 0.82 0.52
C PHE A 118 -4.78 -0.41 1.40
N PRO A 119 -5.05 -1.63 0.89
CA PRO A 119 -4.86 -2.86 1.67
C PRO A 119 -3.45 -3.00 2.27
N THR A 120 -2.44 -2.68 1.48
CA THR A 120 -1.02 -2.65 1.84
C THR A 120 -0.71 -1.81 3.07
N LEU A 121 -1.44 -0.71 3.30
CA LEU A 121 -1.30 0.12 4.51
C LEU A 121 -1.61 -0.72 5.77
N PHE A 122 -2.69 -1.48 5.73
CA PHE A 122 -3.11 -2.34 6.84
C PHE A 122 -2.33 -3.64 6.90
N ASP A 123 -1.91 -4.19 5.75
CA ASP A 123 -1.02 -5.35 5.73
C ASP A 123 0.28 -5.05 6.49
N GLU A 124 0.87 -3.87 6.27
CA GLU A 124 2.11 -3.46 6.94
C GLU A 124 1.94 -3.16 8.43
N ALA A 125 0.73 -2.81 8.89
CA ALA A 125 0.46 -2.51 10.29
C ALA A 125 -0.04 -3.75 11.06
N ILE A 126 -1.10 -4.38 10.57
CA ILE A 126 -1.84 -5.44 11.25
C ILE A 126 -1.07 -6.77 11.16
N MET A 127 -0.51 -7.12 10.00
CA MET A 127 0.18 -8.43 9.84
C MET A 127 1.51 -8.51 10.59
N LYS A 128 1.99 -7.40 11.15
CA LYS A 128 3.15 -7.39 12.06
C LYS A 128 2.79 -7.81 13.50
N VAL A 129 1.50 -7.79 13.85
CA VAL A 129 1.03 -8.23 15.17
C VAL A 129 1.08 -9.75 15.24
N HIS A 130 1.78 -10.27 16.25
CA HIS A 130 1.97 -11.72 16.38
C HIS A 130 0.64 -12.42 16.65
N GLY A 131 0.35 -13.49 15.91
CA GLY A 131 -0.90 -14.24 16.03
C GLY A 131 -1.99 -13.81 15.05
N VAL A 132 -1.86 -12.67 14.36
CA VAL A 132 -2.77 -12.33 13.26
C VAL A 132 -2.48 -13.21 12.04
N LEU A 133 -3.53 -13.82 11.51
CA LEU A 133 -3.46 -14.62 10.29
C LEU A 133 -4.09 -13.92 9.08
N ASN A 134 -5.15 -13.14 9.31
CA ASN A 134 -5.87 -12.45 8.26
C ASN A 134 -6.73 -11.32 8.83
N TYR A 135 -7.17 -10.39 7.97
CA TYR A 135 -8.16 -9.39 8.35
C TYR A 135 -9.08 -9.01 7.18
N GLN A 136 -10.21 -8.41 7.51
CA GLN A 136 -11.10 -7.75 6.58
C GLN A 136 -11.58 -6.43 7.17
N LEU A 137 -11.49 -5.36 6.40
CA LEU A 137 -12.06 -4.06 6.70
C LEU A 137 -13.38 -3.90 5.94
N VAL A 138 -14.45 -3.62 6.68
CA VAL A 138 -15.75 -3.22 6.12
C VAL A 138 -15.97 -1.74 6.44
N LEU A 139 -16.19 -0.93 5.42
CA LEU A 139 -16.55 0.47 5.56
C LEU A 139 -18.07 0.63 5.44
N THR A 140 -18.64 1.33 6.40
CA THR A 140 -20.05 1.73 6.40
C THR A 140 -20.15 3.21 6.75
N LYS A 141 -21.33 3.79 6.55
CA LYS A 141 -21.60 5.19 6.88
C LYS A 141 -23.02 5.32 7.44
N PRO A 142 -23.25 4.86 8.69
CA PRO A 142 -24.56 4.94 9.32
C PRO A 142 -24.97 6.39 9.64
N SER A 143 -24.00 7.29 9.77
CA SER A 143 -24.18 8.72 10.08
C SER A 143 -23.27 9.59 9.18
N PHE A 144 -22.82 10.74 9.68
CA PHE A 144 -21.96 11.67 8.94
C PHE A 144 -20.50 11.20 8.81
N ARG A 145 -20.03 10.40 9.77
CA ARG A 145 -18.66 9.87 9.83
C ARG A 145 -18.57 8.51 9.14
N ASP A 146 -17.38 8.19 8.64
CA ASP A 146 -17.12 6.86 8.14
C ASP A 146 -16.88 5.90 9.32
N HIS A 147 -17.55 4.76 9.29
CA HIS A 147 -17.42 3.70 10.29
C HIS A 147 -16.58 2.56 9.73
N LEU A 148 -15.42 2.32 10.34
CA LEU A 148 -14.45 1.30 9.94
C LEU A 148 -14.53 0.13 10.93
N ARG A 149 -15.00 -1.02 10.43
CA ARG A 149 -15.05 -2.26 11.20
C ARG A 149 -14.06 -3.28 10.64
N PHE A 150 -13.10 -3.66 11.47
CA PHE A 150 -12.13 -4.70 11.18
C PHE A 150 -12.60 -6.02 11.79
N THR A 151 -12.64 -7.07 10.99
CA THR A 151 -12.73 -8.45 11.46
C THR A 151 -11.34 -9.08 11.32
N VAL A 152 -10.75 -9.58 12.40
CA VAL A 152 -9.38 -10.08 12.44
C VAL A 152 -9.38 -11.55 12.83
N GLU A 153 -8.80 -12.40 11.99
CA GLU A 153 -8.54 -13.79 12.31
C GLU A 153 -7.26 -13.89 13.13
N TYR A 154 -7.38 -14.37 14.36
CA TYR A 154 -6.30 -14.35 15.33
C TYR A 154 -6.13 -15.69 16.02
N ASN A 155 -4.88 -16.04 16.30
CA ASN A 155 -4.48 -17.22 17.04
C ASN A 155 -3.72 -16.81 18.31
N GLY A 156 -4.36 -16.97 19.47
CA GLY A 156 -3.76 -16.66 20.77
C GLY A 156 -4.76 -16.02 21.72
N ASP A 157 -4.25 -15.20 22.64
CA ASP A 157 -5.07 -14.41 23.57
C ASP A 157 -5.82 -13.28 22.82
N MET A 158 -7.14 -13.42 22.72
CA MET A 158 -7.99 -12.52 21.95
C MET A 158 -8.02 -11.09 22.49
N GLU A 159 -8.01 -10.91 23.81
CA GLU A 159 -8.07 -9.57 24.41
C GLU A 159 -6.76 -8.83 24.17
N LYS A 160 -5.63 -9.50 24.43
CA LYS A 160 -4.31 -8.93 24.15
C LYS A 160 -4.11 -8.64 22.66
N GLY A 161 -4.49 -9.58 21.80
CA GLY A 161 -4.40 -9.41 20.35
C GLY A 161 -5.22 -8.22 19.84
N LYS A 162 -6.44 -8.04 20.40
CA LYS A 162 -7.30 -6.91 20.06
C LYS A 162 -6.68 -5.57 20.41
N GLU A 163 -6.08 -5.45 21.60
CA GLU A 163 -5.37 -4.22 22.01
C GLU A 163 -4.20 -3.90 21.08
N GLU A 164 -3.37 -4.88 20.74
CA GLU A 164 -2.21 -4.71 19.86
C GLU A 164 -2.63 -4.31 18.44
N VAL A 165 -3.67 -4.93 17.88
CA VAL A 165 -4.20 -4.59 16.55
C VAL A 165 -4.83 -3.20 16.54
N LEU A 166 -5.65 -2.86 17.54
CA LEU A 166 -6.28 -1.54 17.62
C LEU A 166 -5.21 -0.44 17.70
N LYS A 167 -4.14 -0.67 18.47
CA LYS A 167 -2.99 0.23 18.53
C LYS A 167 -2.31 0.37 17.16
N ALA A 168 -2.01 -0.74 16.49
CA ALA A 168 -1.36 -0.71 15.17
C ALA A 168 -2.18 0.07 14.12
N ILE A 169 -3.51 -0.07 14.14
CA ILE A 169 -4.40 0.66 13.22
C ILE A 169 -4.46 2.15 13.54
N THR A 170 -4.57 2.51 14.83
CA THR A 170 -4.72 3.91 15.26
C THR A 170 -3.43 4.73 15.15
N GLU A 171 -2.26 4.08 15.06
CA GLU A 171 -0.98 4.73 14.79
C GLU A 171 -0.77 5.09 13.31
N LEU A 172 -1.59 4.57 12.39
CA LEU A 172 -1.55 4.95 10.97
C LEU A 172 -1.97 6.41 10.80
N GLU A 173 -1.21 7.18 10.02
CA GLU A 173 -1.43 8.62 9.84
C GLU A 173 -2.80 8.93 9.24
N GLU A 174 -3.23 8.14 8.24
CA GLU A 174 -4.51 8.27 7.56
C GLU A 174 -5.69 8.04 8.52
N ILE A 175 -5.54 7.10 9.47
CA ILE A 175 -6.57 6.78 10.47
C ILE A 175 -6.56 7.80 11.60
N ARG A 176 -5.38 8.13 12.14
CA ARG A 176 -5.21 9.12 13.20
C ARG A 176 -5.75 10.48 12.79
N SER A 177 -5.40 10.94 11.58
CA SER A 177 -5.92 12.18 11.01
C SER A 177 -7.45 12.18 10.94
N GLY A 178 -8.06 11.07 10.50
CA GLY A 178 -9.51 10.94 10.43
C GLY A 178 -10.20 10.95 11.80
N LEU A 179 -9.59 10.35 12.82
CA LEU A 179 -10.10 10.36 14.21
C LEU A 179 -9.96 11.75 14.85
N ASP A 180 -8.79 12.38 14.72
CA ASP A 180 -8.47 13.69 15.30
C ASP A 180 -9.36 14.80 14.72
N ASN A 181 -9.73 14.70 13.44
CA ASN A 181 -10.59 15.64 12.75
C ASN A 181 -12.09 15.28 12.82
N ASP A 182 -12.47 14.30 13.65
CA ASP A 182 -13.87 13.91 13.88
C ASP A 182 -14.60 13.41 12.61
N LEU A 183 -13.84 12.81 11.69
CA LEU A 183 -14.30 12.30 10.39
C LEU A 183 -14.59 10.80 10.41
N LEU A 184 -14.02 10.08 11.37
CA LEU A 184 -14.19 8.64 11.58
C LEU A 184 -14.91 8.38 12.91
N ASP A 185 -15.75 7.37 12.92
CA ASP A 185 -16.22 6.77 14.18
C ASP A 185 -15.07 6.00 14.86
N PRO A 186 -15.14 5.74 16.19
CA PRO A 186 -14.16 4.90 16.87
C PRO A 186 -13.99 3.56 16.16
N ILE A 187 -12.75 3.17 15.91
CA ILE A 187 -12.42 1.95 15.17
C ILE A 187 -12.98 0.72 15.88
N GLU A 188 -13.80 -0.05 15.18
CA GLU A 188 -14.37 -1.29 15.69
C GLU A 188 -13.49 -2.48 15.26
N VAL A 189 -13.07 -3.29 16.23
CA VAL A 189 -12.28 -4.51 15.98
C VAL A 189 -13.01 -5.72 16.57
N GLU A 190 -13.41 -6.63 15.69
CA GLU A 190 -13.99 -7.93 16.00
C GLU A 190 -12.93 -9.01 15.81
N MET A 191 -12.61 -9.74 16.89
CA MET A 191 -11.67 -10.86 16.83
C MET A 191 -12.41 -12.16 16.51
N LYS A 192 -11.86 -12.96 15.60
CA LYS A 192 -12.38 -14.29 15.26
C LYS A 192 -11.31 -15.34 15.42
N GLU A 193 -11.72 -16.49 15.94
CA GLU A 193 -10.90 -17.69 15.88
C GLU A 193 -10.65 -18.09 14.42
N VAL A 194 -9.50 -18.70 14.20
CA VAL A 194 -9.06 -19.16 12.89
C VAL A 194 -10.05 -20.16 12.32
N SER A 195 -10.64 -19.85 11.16
CA SER A 195 -11.47 -20.83 10.45
C SER A 195 -10.59 -21.95 9.89
N LYS A 196 -11.03 -23.20 10.02
CA LYS A 196 -10.31 -24.37 9.45
C LYS A 196 -10.51 -24.52 7.94
N GLU A 197 -11.34 -23.67 7.34
CA GLU A 197 -11.69 -23.73 5.92
C GLU A 197 -10.79 -22.79 5.12
N PHE A 198 -10.20 -23.32 4.05
CA PHE A 198 -9.44 -22.51 3.11
C PHE A 198 -10.36 -21.49 2.44
N THR A 199 -10.27 -20.25 2.89
CA THR A 199 -11.00 -19.15 2.26
C THR A 199 -10.09 -18.55 1.19
N PRO A 200 -10.53 -18.44 -0.10
CA PRO A 200 -9.75 -17.76 -1.13
C PRO A 200 -9.43 -16.33 -0.67
N LYS A 201 -8.32 -15.74 -1.18
CA LYS A 201 -7.87 -14.38 -0.84
C LYS A 201 -9.06 -13.42 -0.75
N MET A 202 -9.52 -13.14 0.46
CA MET A 202 -10.66 -12.26 0.69
C MET A 202 -10.28 -10.87 0.18
N ARG A 203 -11.25 -10.12 -0.34
CA ARG A 203 -11.03 -8.69 -0.56
C ARG A 203 -10.79 -8.05 0.80
N PRO A 204 -9.60 -7.50 1.07
CA PRO A 204 -9.25 -7.01 2.39
C PRO A 204 -10.03 -5.74 2.76
N ILE A 205 -10.52 -5.00 1.77
CA ILE A 205 -11.38 -3.82 1.97
C ILE A 205 -12.69 -4.00 1.21
N ILE A 206 -13.81 -3.85 1.92
CA ILE A 206 -15.18 -3.86 1.38
C ILE A 206 -15.86 -2.53 1.71
N ASP A 207 -16.10 -1.71 0.69
CA ASP A 207 -16.84 -0.46 0.85
C ASP A 207 -18.34 -0.69 0.65
N GLN A 208 -19.12 -0.63 1.74
CA GLN A 208 -20.58 -0.77 1.74
C GLN A 208 -21.29 0.59 1.90
N ARG A 209 -20.56 1.71 1.84
CA ARG A 209 -21.19 3.03 1.87
C ARG A 209 -22.04 3.22 0.62
N LYS A 210 -23.19 3.89 0.78
CA LYS A 210 -23.99 4.30 -0.38
C LYS A 210 -23.15 5.28 -1.20
N ARG A 211 -22.73 4.88 -2.40
CA ARG A 211 -22.13 5.81 -3.37
C ARG A 211 -23.23 6.80 -3.77
N PHE A 212 -23.03 8.08 -3.47
CA PHE A 212 -23.94 9.14 -3.89
C PHE A 212 -23.70 9.59 -5.34
N ASP A 213 -22.74 8.98 -6.05
CA ASP A 213 -22.48 9.24 -7.46
C ASP A 213 -23.18 8.20 -8.35
N SER A 214 -24.36 8.58 -8.84
CA SER A 214 -24.98 8.11 -10.09
C SER A 214 -25.26 9.32 -10.97
#